data_AF-C1MTW3-F1
#
_entry.id   AF-C1MTW3-F1
#
_cell.length_a   1.000
_cell.length_b   1.000
_cell.length_c   1.000
_cell.angle_alpha   90.00
_cell.angle_beta   90.00
_cell.angle_gamma   90.00
#
_symmetry.space_group_name_H-M   'P 1'
#
loop_
_entity.id
_entity.type
_entity.pdbx_description
1 polymer ?
#
loop_
_entity_poly.entity_id
_entity_poly.type
_entity_poly.pdbx_seq_one_letter_code
_entity_poly.pdbx_strand_id
1 'polypeptide(L)'
;MAPRDKVKNPAYQLVDKATYDHLPEPDWGVCVDLCDLVNAEFPTYGKDAVKALKLKIQKRHRPNAQSFAFTTLETCMKNCGARFHHMVIAKDVLGEMMRLVLGGKLQPEVRTKILELVEEWATQLPIHQARSISHWSPYDRVGVVDADP
;
A
#
# COMPACT_ATOMS: atom_id res chain seq x y z
N MET A 1 13.99 -13.03 10.33
CA MET A 1 13.92 -13.77 9.05
C MET A 1 15.11 -13.36 8.23
N ALA A 2 15.99 -14.32 7.93
CA ALA A 2 17.26 -14.05 7.26
C ALA A 2 17.02 -13.66 5.79
N PRO A 3 17.97 -12.98 5.13
CA PRO A 3 17.85 -12.61 3.71
C PRO A 3 17.57 -13.80 2.79
N ARG A 4 18.10 -14.99 3.11
CA ARG A 4 17.89 -16.24 2.36
C ARG A 4 16.46 -16.78 2.46
N ASP A 5 15.76 -16.52 3.55
CA ASP A 5 14.40 -17.02 3.76
C ASP A 5 13.37 -16.23 2.93
N LYS A 6 13.67 -14.97 2.58
CA LYS A 6 12.83 -14.16 1.70
C LYS A 6 12.79 -14.69 0.26
N VAL A 7 13.89 -15.28 -0.21
CA VAL A 7 14.00 -15.86 -1.55
C VAL A 7 13.07 -17.06 -1.73
N LYS A 8 12.70 -17.77 -0.64
CA LYS A 8 11.75 -18.89 -0.67
C LYS A 8 10.31 -18.51 -0.29
N ASN A 9 10.05 -17.26 0.07
CA ASN A 9 8.73 -16.84 0.52
C ASN A 9 7.87 -16.45 -0.71
N PRO A 10 6.78 -17.19 -1.01
CA PRO A 10 5.99 -16.97 -2.22
C PRO A 10 5.34 -15.58 -2.25
N ALA A 11 4.94 -15.01 -1.11
CA ALA A 11 4.37 -13.66 -1.06
C ALA A 11 5.41 -12.60 -1.47
N TYR A 12 6.66 -12.72 -1.00
CA TYR A 12 7.72 -11.80 -1.43
C TYR A 12 8.05 -11.95 -2.91
N GLN A 13 8.08 -13.18 -3.42
CA GLN A 13 8.33 -13.43 -4.85
C GLN A 13 7.25 -12.82 -5.75
N LEU A 14 5.97 -12.99 -5.39
CA LEU A 14 4.85 -12.40 -6.14
C LEU A 14 4.88 -10.88 -6.07
N VAL A 15 5.16 -10.29 -4.91
CA VAL A 15 5.34 -8.84 -4.80
C VAL A 15 6.53 -8.35 -5.62
N ASP A 16 7.66 -9.06 -5.62
CA ASP A 16 8.82 -8.69 -6.43
C ASP A 16 8.52 -8.75 -7.93
N LYS A 17 7.75 -9.75 -8.39
CA LYS A 17 7.28 -9.86 -9.77
C LYS A 17 6.30 -8.74 -10.13
N ALA A 18 5.26 -8.53 -9.31
CA ALA A 18 4.22 -7.51 -9.55
C ALA A 18 4.80 -6.08 -9.55
N THR A 19 5.93 -5.86 -8.89
CA THR A 19 6.59 -4.55 -8.76
C THR A 19 7.91 -4.48 -9.51
N TYR A 20 8.08 -5.28 -10.57
CA TYR A 20 9.28 -5.22 -11.37
C TYR A 20 9.34 -3.90 -12.17
N ASP A 21 10.39 -3.11 -11.96
CA ASP A 21 10.51 -1.73 -12.47
C ASP A 21 10.44 -1.60 -14.01
N HIS A 22 10.67 -2.69 -14.73
CA HIS A 22 10.70 -2.73 -16.19
C HIS A 22 9.44 -3.35 -16.80
N LEU A 23 8.40 -3.59 -15.99
CA LEU A 23 7.09 -3.94 -16.55
C LEU A 23 6.57 -2.77 -17.40
N PRO A 24 6.00 -3.05 -18.59
CA PRO A 24 5.36 -2.02 -19.40
C PRO A 24 4.05 -1.51 -18.78
N GLU A 25 3.38 -2.36 -18.00
CA GLU A 25 2.09 -2.11 -17.34
C GLU A 25 1.90 -3.06 -16.15
N PRO A 26 0.88 -2.87 -15.28
CA PRO A 26 0.62 -3.80 -14.17
C PRO A 26 0.37 -5.23 -14.65
N ASP A 27 1.08 -6.20 -14.07
CA ASP A 27 0.81 -7.62 -14.29
C ASP A 27 -0.38 -8.06 -13.43
N TRP A 28 -1.57 -8.02 -14.02
CA TRP A 28 -2.82 -8.39 -13.34
C TRP A 28 -2.87 -9.86 -12.94
N GLY A 29 -2.24 -10.75 -13.72
CA GLY A 29 -2.16 -12.17 -13.39
C GLY A 29 -1.42 -12.38 -12.07
N VAL A 30 -0.24 -11.76 -11.94
CA VAL A 30 0.53 -11.82 -10.68
C VAL A 30 -0.20 -11.14 -9.51
N CYS A 31 -0.95 -10.06 -9.75
CA CYS A 31 -1.76 -9.44 -8.71
C CYS A 31 -2.88 -10.37 -8.20
N VAL A 32 -3.54 -11.10 -9.10
CA VAL A 32 -4.56 -12.10 -8.75
C VAL A 32 -3.93 -13.26 -7.98
N ASP A 33 -2.81 -13.81 -8.47
CA ASP A 33 -2.07 -14.87 -7.78
C ASP A 33 -1.69 -14.48 -6.35
N LEU A 34 -1.30 -13.21 -6.15
CA LEU A 34 -0.99 -12.70 -4.81
C LEU A 34 -2.24 -12.63 -3.94
N CYS A 35 -3.39 -12.20 -4.47
CA CYS A 35 -4.65 -12.17 -3.72
C CYS A 35 -5.08 -13.59 -3.32
N ASP A 36 -4.99 -14.55 -4.25
CA ASP A 36 -5.33 -15.95 -3.98
C ASP A 36 -4.44 -16.54 -2.89
N LEU A 37 -3.13 -16.30 -2.98
CA LEU A 37 -2.17 -16.73 -1.94
C LEU A 37 -2.49 -16.10 -0.58
N VAL A 38 -2.75 -14.79 -0.55
CA VAL A 38 -3.09 -14.07 0.69
C VAL A 38 -4.37 -14.61 1.31
N ASN A 39 -5.38 -14.91 0.49
CA ASN A 39 -6.67 -15.42 0.94
C ASN A 39 -6.59 -16.87 1.45
N ALA A 40 -5.84 -17.73 0.75
CA ALA A 40 -5.69 -19.14 1.10
C ALA A 40 -4.89 -19.34 2.40
N GLU A 41 -3.84 -18.55 2.62
CA GLU A 41 -2.82 -18.81 3.65
C GLU A 41 -2.71 -17.64 4.66
N PHE A 42 -3.85 -17.01 4.95
CA PHE A 42 -3.94 -15.96 5.96
C PHE A 42 -3.80 -16.54 7.38
N PRO A 43 -3.03 -15.92 8.31
CA PRO A 43 -2.41 -14.59 8.24
C PRO A 43 -0.96 -14.58 7.72
N THR A 44 -0.36 -15.74 7.48
CA THR A 44 1.08 -15.88 7.22
C THR A 44 1.50 -15.09 5.98
N TYR A 45 0.93 -15.42 4.81
CA TYR A 45 1.30 -14.74 3.57
C TYR A 45 0.66 -13.35 3.42
N GLY A 46 -0.46 -13.09 4.11
CA GLY A 46 -1.00 -11.73 4.26
C GLY A 46 0.01 -10.78 4.92
N LYS A 47 0.62 -11.21 6.04
CA LYS A 47 1.60 -10.41 6.79
C LYS A 47 2.86 -10.14 5.98
N ASP A 48 3.29 -11.15 5.23
CA ASP A 48 4.47 -11.05 4.38
C ASP A 48 4.22 -10.16 3.16
N ALA A 49 3.06 -10.27 2.51
CA ALA A 49 2.65 -9.41 1.41
C ALA A 49 2.59 -7.93 1.83
N VAL A 50 1.89 -7.61 2.93
CA VAL A 50 1.80 -6.22 3.45
C VAL A 50 3.19 -5.65 3.75
N LYS A 51 4.06 -6.47 4.37
CA LYS A 51 5.43 -6.05 4.67
C LYS A 51 6.25 -5.80 3.40
N ALA A 52 6.15 -6.68 2.41
CA ALA A 52 6.86 -6.53 1.14
C ALA A 52 6.38 -5.30 0.37
N LEU A 53 5.06 -5.09 0.26
CA LEU A 53 4.46 -3.93 -0.40
C LEU A 53 4.85 -2.62 0.29
N LYS A 54 4.79 -2.56 1.63
CA LYS A 54 5.23 -1.39 2.40
C LYS A 54 6.69 -1.03 2.12
N LEU A 55 7.58 -2.02 1.99
CA LEU A 55 8.98 -1.79 1.63
C LEU A 55 9.16 -1.25 0.20
N LYS A 56 8.31 -1.66 -0.75
CA LYS A 56 8.32 -1.13 -2.13
C LYS A 56 7.82 0.31 -2.17
N ILE A 57 6.73 0.59 -1.46
CA ILE A 57 6.15 1.92 -1.29
C ILE A 57 7.17 2.91 -0.72
N GLN A 58 8.04 2.50 0.22
CA GLN A 58 9.06 3.40 0.79
C GLN A 58 10.22 3.75 -0.17
N LYS A 59 10.44 2.98 -1.23
CA LYS A 59 11.61 3.13 -2.12
C LYS A 59 11.38 4.19 -3.21
N ARG A 60 11.51 5.46 -2.83
CA ARG A 60 11.31 6.62 -3.74
C ARG A 60 12.20 6.64 -5.00
N HIS A 61 13.35 5.95 -5.00
CA HIS A 61 14.28 5.93 -6.14
C HIS A 61 13.86 4.94 -7.24
N ARG A 62 12.76 4.21 -7.07
CA ARG A 62 12.19 3.25 -8.03
C ARG A 62 10.72 3.61 -8.33
N PRO A 63 10.46 4.68 -9.10
CA PRO A 63 9.10 5.23 -9.26
C PRO A 63 8.13 4.23 -9.92
N ASN A 64 8.58 3.44 -10.89
CA ASN A 64 7.73 2.43 -11.55
C ASN A 64 7.32 1.33 -10.57
N ALA A 65 8.28 0.71 -9.87
CA ALA A 65 8.00 -0.31 -8.86
C ALA A 65 7.15 0.24 -7.71
N GLN A 66 7.35 1.50 -7.33
CA GLN A 66 6.53 2.16 -6.31
C GLN A 66 5.08 2.33 -6.80
N SER A 67 4.89 2.78 -8.05
CA SER A 67 3.58 2.88 -8.69
C SER A 67 2.86 1.53 -8.73
N PHE A 68 3.54 0.48 -9.23
CA PHE A 68 2.99 -0.86 -9.25
C PHE A 68 2.69 -1.40 -7.85
N ALA A 69 3.48 -1.05 -6.83
CA ALA A 69 3.19 -1.43 -5.46
C ALA A 69 1.89 -0.81 -4.94
N PHE A 70 1.56 0.42 -5.33
CA PHE A 70 0.26 1.03 -5.02
C PHE A 70 -0.89 0.29 -5.72
N THR A 71 -0.75 -0.02 -7.01
CA THR A 71 -1.75 -0.79 -7.77
C THR A 71 -1.97 -2.19 -7.18
N THR A 72 -0.90 -2.89 -6.82
CA THR A 72 -1.00 -4.22 -6.20
C THR A 72 -1.65 -4.14 -4.82
N LEU A 73 -1.27 -3.15 -3.99
CA LEU A 73 -1.90 -2.95 -2.68
C LEU A 73 -3.40 -2.65 -2.80
N GLU A 74 -3.78 -1.77 -3.71
CA GLU A 74 -5.18 -1.46 -4.01
C GLU A 74 -5.96 -2.71 -4.44
N THR A 75 -5.35 -3.54 -5.30
CA THR A 75 -5.95 -4.80 -5.75
C THR A 75 -6.16 -5.76 -4.58
N CYS A 76 -5.17 -5.92 -3.70
CA CYS A 76 -5.31 -6.74 -2.50
C CYS A 76 -6.37 -6.18 -1.55
N MET A 77 -6.46 -4.86 -1.37
CA MET A 77 -7.51 -4.22 -0.58
C MET A 77 -8.89 -4.50 -1.16
N LYS A 78 -9.06 -4.53 -2.48
CA LYS A 78 -10.35 -4.84 -3.12
C LYS A 78 -10.73 -6.32 -3.02
N ASN A 79 -9.76 -7.24 -2.97
CA ASN A 79 -10.01 -8.68 -3.14
C ASN A 79 -9.76 -9.56 -1.90
N CYS A 80 -9.09 -9.06 -0.85
CA CYS A 80 -8.69 -9.88 0.32
C CYS A 80 -9.55 -9.68 1.58
N GLY A 81 -10.56 -8.82 1.50
CA GLY A 81 -11.56 -8.58 2.54
C GLY A 81 -11.02 -7.99 3.86
N ALA A 82 -11.91 -7.93 4.86
CA ALA A 82 -11.69 -7.18 6.11
C ALA A 82 -10.45 -7.63 6.92
N ARG A 83 -10.10 -8.93 6.88
CA ARG A 83 -8.92 -9.45 7.59
C ARG A 83 -7.63 -8.82 7.06
N PHE A 84 -7.52 -8.66 5.75
CA PHE A 84 -6.38 -7.99 5.13
C PHE A 84 -6.40 -6.49 5.41
N HIS A 85 -7.57 -5.85 5.34
CA HIS A 85 -7.73 -4.42 5.68
C HIS A 85 -7.22 -4.09 7.08
N HIS A 86 -7.64 -4.86 8.08
CA HIS A 86 -7.17 -4.70 9.47
C HIS A 86 -5.66 -4.84 9.58
N MET A 87 -5.05 -5.73 8.79
CA MET A 87 -3.61 -5.91 8.79
C MET A 87 -2.88 -4.73 8.15
N VAL A 88 -3.40 -4.17 7.06
CA VAL A 88 -2.87 -2.96 6.42
C VAL A 88 -2.90 -1.77 7.39
N ILE A 89 -4.00 -1.60 8.12
CA ILE A 89 -4.12 -0.59 9.18
C ILE A 89 -3.12 -0.86 10.31
N ALA A 90 -3.09 -2.09 10.84
CA ALA A 90 -2.21 -2.46 11.95
C ALA A 90 -0.71 -2.37 11.62
N LYS A 91 -0.36 -2.38 10.32
CA LYS A 91 1.02 -2.20 9.83
C LYS A 91 1.36 -0.75 9.52
N ASP A 92 0.46 0.20 9.77
CA ASP A 92 0.64 1.63 9.50
C ASP A 92 1.04 1.87 8.04
N VAL A 93 0.31 1.28 7.09
CA VAL A 93 0.61 1.52 5.66
C VAL A 93 0.15 2.91 5.24
N LEU A 94 -1.05 3.33 5.67
CA LEU A 94 -1.58 4.67 5.37
C LEU A 94 -0.70 5.79 5.94
N GLY A 95 -0.15 5.61 7.15
CA GLY A 95 0.77 6.58 7.74
C GLY A 95 2.08 6.72 6.95
N GLU A 96 2.60 5.64 6.36
CA GLU A 96 3.74 5.71 5.43
C GLU A 96 3.38 6.48 4.17
N MET A 97 2.21 6.20 3.58
CA MET A 97 1.73 6.87 2.38
C MET A 97 1.63 8.38 2.60
N MET A 98 1.06 8.80 3.73
CA MET A 98 1.01 10.23 4.10
C MET A 98 2.40 10.84 4.32
N ARG A 99 3.33 10.11 4.94
CA ARG A 99 4.72 10.58 5.08
C ARG A 99 5.42 10.74 3.72
N LEU A 100 5.04 9.98 2.70
CA LEU A 100 5.53 10.19 1.34
C LEU A 100 5.04 11.52 0.76
N VAL A 101 3.74 11.78 0.85
CA VAL A 101 3.10 13.02 0.38
C VAL A 101 3.68 14.25 1.07
N LEU A 102 3.81 14.22 2.40
CA LEU A 102 4.33 15.34 3.20
C LEU A 102 5.83 15.58 2.97
N GLY A 103 6.58 14.57 2.53
CA GLY A 103 8.02 14.68 2.28
C GLY A 103 8.42 15.46 1.02
N GLY A 104 7.48 16.04 0.28
CA GLY A 104 7.72 17.02 -0.80
C GLY A 104 8.31 16.49 -2.12
N LYS A 105 9.05 15.39 -2.11
CA LYS A 105 9.69 14.78 -3.29
C LYS A 105 8.93 13.52 -3.73
N LEU A 106 7.87 13.71 -4.52
CA LEU A 106 7.05 12.65 -5.10
C LEU A 106 6.51 13.14 -6.46
N GLN A 107 6.43 12.25 -7.46
CA GLN A 107 5.82 12.62 -8.74
C GLN A 107 4.34 13.00 -8.54
N PRO A 108 3.81 14.00 -9.25
CA PRO A 108 2.42 14.47 -9.08
C PRO A 108 1.39 13.33 -9.17
N GLU A 109 1.56 12.43 -10.13
CA GLU A 109 0.64 11.31 -10.38
C GLU A 109 0.62 10.33 -9.20
N VAL A 110 1.80 10.05 -8.64
CA VAL A 110 1.94 9.18 -7.45
C VAL A 110 1.36 9.86 -6.21
N ARG A 111 1.53 11.18 -6.08
CA ARG A 111 0.91 11.97 -4.99
C ARG A 111 -0.61 11.88 -5.07
N THR A 112 -1.19 12.15 -6.24
CA THR A 112 -2.63 12.09 -6.47
C THR A 112 -3.18 10.71 -6.13
N LYS A 113 -2.54 9.65 -6.65
CA LYS A 113 -2.96 8.27 -6.37
C LYS A 113 -2.94 7.93 -4.88
N ILE A 114 -1.92 8.37 -4.14
CA ILE A 114 -1.87 8.16 -2.69
C ILE A 114 -3.04 8.85 -2.01
N LEU A 115 -3.33 10.11 -2.35
CA LEU A 115 -4.41 10.87 -1.73
C LEU A 115 -5.78 10.24 -2.01
N GLU A 116 -6.04 9.80 -3.25
CA GLU A 116 -7.26 9.08 -3.62
C GLU A 116 -7.43 7.79 -2.82
N LEU A 117 -6.39 6.95 -2.73
CA LEU A 117 -6.46 5.69 -1.96
C LEU A 117 -6.67 5.95 -0.47
N VAL A 118 -6.01 6.98 0.06
CA VAL A 118 -6.14 7.37 1.45
C VAL A 118 -7.55 7.85 1.77
N GLU A 119 -8.13 8.70 0.93
CA GLU A 119 -9.50 9.20 1.06
C GLU A 119 -10.53 8.07 0.92
N GLU A 120 -10.35 7.21 -0.09
CA GLU A 120 -11.19 6.03 -0.29
C GLU A 120 -11.19 5.14 0.95
N TRP A 121 -10.02 4.82 1.50
CA TRP A 121 -9.93 3.93 2.65
C TRP A 121 -10.37 4.59 3.95
N ALA A 122 -10.19 5.91 4.11
CA ALA A 122 -10.71 6.68 5.24
C ALA A 122 -12.22 6.46 5.43
N THR A 123 -12.96 6.44 4.33
CA THR A 123 -14.43 6.32 4.33
C THR A 123 -14.90 4.88 4.43
N GLN A 124 -14.16 3.93 3.86
CA GLN A 124 -14.57 2.52 3.81
C GLN A 124 -14.12 1.70 5.02
N LEU A 125 -13.02 2.08 5.69
CA LEU A 125 -12.45 1.33 6.79
C LEU A 125 -12.82 1.97 8.13
N PRO A 126 -12.91 1.19 9.22
CA PRO A 126 -13.13 1.72 10.58
C PRO A 126 -11.88 2.42 11.14
N ILE A 127 -11.19 3.23 10.33
CA ILE A 127 -9.99 3.98 10.70
C ILE A 127 -10.30 4.97 11.83
N HIS A 128 -11.54 5.47 11.91
CA HIS A 128 -12.02 6.33 12.99
C HIS A 128 -12.01 5.68 14.39
N GLN A 129 -11.85 4.36 14.52
CA GLN A 129 -11.76 3.67 15.81
C GLN A 129 -10.33 3.26 16.20
N ALA A 130 -9.35 3.43 15.31
CA ALA A 130 -7.95 3.20 15.65
C ALA A 130 -7.46 4.36 16.53
N ARG A 131 -7.33 4.11 17.85
CA ARG A 131 -6.92 5.06 18.91
C ARG A 131 -5.64 5.90 18.64
N SER A 132 -4.91 5.65 17.55
CA SER A 132 -3.72 6.40 17.14
C SER A 132 -4.00 7.55 16.15
N ILE A 133 -5.24 7.71 15.67
CA ILE A 133 -5.57 8.48 14.45
C ILE A 133 -6.66 9.54 14.71
N SER A 134 -6.90 9.94 15.97
CA SER A 134 -7.80 11.06 16.31
C SER A 134 -7.33 12.43 15.81
N HIS A 135 -6.15 12.53 15.17
CA HIS A 135 -5.57 13.75 14.60
C HIS A 135 -5.43 13.68 13.06
N TRP A 136 -6.00 12.67 12.42
CA TRP A 136 -5.85 12.46 10.99
C TRP A 136 -7.12 12.93 10.29
N SER A 137 -7.21 14.25 10.11
CA SER A 137 -7.82 14.75 8.89
C SER A 137 -6.74 14.73 7.81
N PRO A 138 -6.98 14.14 6.63
CA PRO A 138 -6.08 14.29 5.47
C PRO A 138 -5.74 15.77 5.19
N TYR A 139 -6.64 16.69 5.58
CA TYR A 139 -6.58 18.13 5.38
C TYR A 139 -5.85 18.90 6.50
N ASP A 140 -5.65 18.33 7.69
CA ASP A 140 -4.98 19.05 8.79
C ASP A 140 -3.44 19.08 8.64
N ARG A 141 -2.88 18.25 7.74
CA ARG A 141 -1.42 18.11 7.54
C ARG A 141 -0.94 18.52 6.17
N VAL A 142 -1.78 18.35 5.16
CA VAL A 142 -1.59 19.00 3.86
C VAL A 142 -2.27 20.34 4.07
N GLY A 143 -1.52 21.43 4.25
CA GLY A 143 -2.10 22.77 4.42
C GLY A 143 -2.86 23.21 3.17
N VAL A 144 -3.98 22.56 2.90
CA VAL A 144 -5.02 22.99 1.96
C VAL A 144 -5.67 24.15 2.69
N VAL A 145 -5.03 25.30 2.55
CA VAL A 145 -5.69 26.57 2.70
C VAL A 145 -6.97 26.47 1.89
N ASP A 146 -8.09 26.63 2.57
CA ASP A 146 -9.37 26.96 1.95
C ASP A 146 -9.13 28.11 0.97
N ALA A 147 -9.12 27.75 -0.31
CA ALA A 147 -9.04 28.68 -1.42
C ALA A 147 -9.82 28.03 -2.56
N ASP A 148 -11.14 28.19 -2.55
CA ASP A 148 -11.80 29.20 -3.40
C ASP A 148 -13.28 29.38 -2.95
N PRO A 149 -14.02 30.41 -3.43
CA PRO A 149 -14.82 31.34 -2.63
C PRO A 149 -16.23 30.87 -2.26
#